data_AF-A0A519K507-F1
#
_entry.id   AF-A0A519K507-F1
#
_cell.length_a   1.000
_cell.length_b   1.000
_cell.length_c   1.000
_cell.angle_alpha   90.00
_cell.angle_beta   90.00
_cell.angle_gamma   90.00
#
_symmetry.space_group_name_H-M   'P 1'
#
loop_
_entity.id
_entity.type
_entity.pdbx_description
1 polymer ?
#
loop_
_entity_poly.entity_id
_entity_poly.type
_entity_poly.pdbx_seq_one_letter_code
_entity_poly.pdbx_strand_id
1 'polypeptide(L)'
;MKKLIVALLFTSAVSFAQTDLKAQYKAFEQELEAYRNNPEVSSENSTLKPGPCGQYALKYMVTGQGFDEIITVPPPRKLCFDLNRFDKSKNPDVEKGDWNYEIKPVGTKYYIIRAEKKGGNGTQEFYYYERASKK
;
A
#
# COMPACT_ATOMS: atom_id res chain seq x y z
N MET A 1 -17.52 -19.15 49.43
CA MET A 1 -17.67 -19.10 47.96
C MET A 1 -16.61 -18.14 47.42
N LYS A 2 -15.55 -18.65 46.77
CA LYS A 2 -14.46 -17.82 46.20
C LYS A 2 -14.86 -17.40 44.78
N LYS A 3 -15.07 -16.10 44.56
CA LYS A 3 -15.27 -15.52 43.22
C LYS A 3 -13.90 -15.15 42.67
N LEU A 4 -13.41 -15.90 41.68
CA LEU A 4 -12.26 -15.51 40.86
C LEU A 4 -12.78 -14.65 39.71
N ILE A 5 -12.59 -13.33 39.84
CA ILE A 5 -12.74 -12.41 38.72
C ILE A 5 -11.41 -12.43 37.98
N VAL A 6 -11.36 -13.18 36.87
CA VAL A 6 -10.27 -13.05 35.90
C VAL A 6 -10.65 -11.91 34.98
N ALA A 7 -10.21 -10.69 35.33
CA ALA A 7 -10.31 -9.55 34.44
C ALA A 7 -9.32 -9.76 33.28
N LEU A 8 -9.86 -9.95 32.08
CA LEU A 8 -9.11 -10.03 30.82
C LEU A 8 -8.30 -8.74 30.61
N LEU A 9 -6.99 -8.81 30.84
CA LEU A 9 -6.00 -7.84 30.38
C LEU A 9 -5.58 -8.20 28.95
N PHE A 10 -6.44 -7.94 27.95
CA PHE A 10 -6.12 -8.16 26.53
C PHE A 10 -6.19 -6.89 25.67
N THR A 11 -6.42 -5.72 26.26
CA THR A 11 -6.61 -4.46 25.50
C THR A 11 -5.32 -3.75 25.13
N SER A 12 -4.17 -4.10 25.72
CA SER A 12 -2.91 -3.39 25.48
C SER A 12 -2.10 -3.93 24.30
N ALA A 13 -2.29 -5.18 23.85
CA ALA A 13 -1.45 -5.78 22.80
C ALA A 13 -1.71 -5.23 21.39
N VAL A 14 -2.93 -4.79 21.08
CA VAL A 14 -3.30 -4.31 19.74
C VAL A 14 -2.70 -2.93 19.45
N SER A 15 -2.59 -2.08 20.48
CA SER A 15 -2.05 -0.72 20.32
C SER A 15 -0.56 -0.70 20.00
N PHE A 16 0.25 -1.59 20.59
CA PHE A 16 1.70 -1.62 20.34
C PHE A 16 2.05 -2.08 18.92
N ALA A 17 1.31 -3.06 18.38
CA ALA A 17 1.54 -3.57 17.02
C ALA A 17 1.29 -2.49 15.95
N GLN A 18 0.27 -1.64 16.14
CA GLN A 18 -0.01 -0.54 15.22
C GLN A 18 1.00 0.60 15.36
N THR A 19 1.52 0.88 16.56
CA THR A 19 2.55 1.92 16.77
C THR A 19 3.87 1.55 16.08
N ASP A 20 4.34 0.31 16.22
CA ASP A 20 5.55 -0.16 15.54
C ASP A 20 5.36 -0.17 14.01
N LEU A 21 4.22 -0.68 13.54
CA LEU A 21 3.89 -0.66 12.12
C LEU A 21 3.82 0.76 11.53
N LYS A 22 3.27 1.73 12.25
CA LYS A 22 3.26 3.15 11.85
C LYS A 22 4.69 3.70 11.71
N ALA A 23 5.61 3.34 12.60
CA ALA A 23 7.00 3.76 12.52
C ALA A 23 7.72 3.15 11.30
N GLN A 24 7.52 1.85 11.05
CA GLN A 24 8.09 1.16 9.88
C GLN A 24 7.53 1.72 8.57
N TYR A 25 6.22 1.96 8.50
CA TYR A 25 5.60 2.60 7.35
C TYR A 25 6.12 4.01 7.13
N LYS A 26 6.26 4.82 8.19
CA LYS A 26 6.82 6.17 8.07
C LYS A 26 8.25 6.17 7.52
N ALA A 27 9.10 5.24 7.95
CA ALA A 27 10.44 5.09 7.40
C ALA A 27 10.40 4.70 5.91
N PHE A 28 9.52 3.75 5.54
CA PHE A 28 9.29 3.38 4.15
C PHE A 28 8.79 4.56 3.30
N GLU A 29 7.84 5.33 3.80
CA GLU A 29 7.27 6.49 3.11
C GLU A 29 8.34 7.57 2.89
N GLN A 30 9.18 7.83 3.90
CA GLN A 30 10.33 8.74 3.74
C GLN A 30 11.29 8.27 2.65
N GLU A 31 11.57 6.97 2.58
CA GLU A 31 12.43 6.39 1.53
C GLU A 31 11.77 6.48 0.14
N LEU A 32 10.47 6.18 0.05
CA LEU A 32 9.68 6.31 -1.17
C LEU A 32 9.70 7.76 -1.68
N GLU A 33 9.45 8.73 -0.79
CA GLU A 33 9.45 10.15 -1.12
C GLU A 33 10.83 10.64 -1.54
N ALA A 34 11.88 10.27 -0.82
CA ALA A 34 13.25 10.60 -1.20
C ALA A 34 13.61 10.03 -2.59
N TYR A 35 13.20 8.79 -2.87
CA TYR A 35 13.39 8.17 -4.17
C TYR A 35 12.58 8.85 -5.27
N ARG A 36 11.30 9.16 -5.01
CA ARG A 36 10.40 9.82 -5.96
C ARG A 36 10.92 11.21 -6.33
N ASN A 37 11.45 11.95 -5.36
CA ASN A 37 11.91 13.31 -5.56
C ASN A 37 13.31 13.39 -6.21
N ASN A 38 14.00 12.26 -6.40
CA ASN A 38 15.23 12.21 -7.17
C ASN A 38 14.96 12.67 -8.63
N PRO A 39 15.70 13.67 -9.16
CA PRO A 39 15.50 14.18 -10.52
C PRO A 39 15.54 13.11 -11.62
N GLU A 40 16.31 12.03 -11.45
CA GLU A 40 16.35 10.93 -12.41
C GLU A 40 15.04 10.14 -12.46
N VAL A 41 14.25 10.17 -11.39
CA VAL A 41 12.96 9.48 -11.24
C VAL A 41 11.79 10.42 -11.55
N SER A 42 11.82 11.66 -11.04
CA SER A 42 10.71 12.63 -11.18
C SER A 42 10.69 13.39 -12.52
N SER A 43 11.78 13.36 -13.28
CA SER A 43 11.85 14.04 -14.59
C SER A 43 10.88 13.43 -15.61
N GLU A 44 10.20 14.29 -16.37
CA GLU A 44 9.39 13.89 -17.53
C GLU A 44 10.20 13.14 -18.59
N ASN A 45 11.52 13.35 -18.60
CA ASN A 45 12.47 12.67 -19.50
C ASN A 45 13.14 11.44 -18.86
N SER A 46 12.61 10.93 -17.74
CA SER A 46 13.20 9.76 -17.08
C SER A 46 13.29 8.56 -18.01
N THR A 47 14.49 8.00 -18.12
CA THR A 47 14.76 6.74 -18.85
C THR A 47 14.50 5.51 -17.99
N LEU A 48 14.22 5.69 -16.69
CA LEU A 48 13.95 4.63 -15.75
C LEU A 48 12.58 3.98 -16.05
N LYS A 49 12.61 2.79 -16.63
CA LYS A 49 11.41 2.01 -16.92
C LYS A 49 11.10 1.05 -15.77
N PRO A 50 9.82 0.85 -15.40
CA PRO A 50 9.46 -0.14 -14.39
C PRO A 50 9.89 -1.54 -14.85
N GLY A 51 10.30 -2.37 -13.89
CA GLY A 51 10.61 -3.77 -14.14
C GLY A 51 9.35 -4.62 -14.40
N PRO A 52 9.51 -5.92 -14.71
CA PRO A 52 8.39 -6.85 -14.80
C PRO A 52 7.57 -6.92 -13.50
N CYS A 53 6.24 -6.98 -13.59
CA CYS A 53 5.35 -6.96 -12.42
C CYS A 53 5.64 -8.08 -11.39
N GLY A 54 6.19 -9.22 -11.82
CA GLY A 54 6.51 -10.35 -10.93
C GLY A 54 7.65 -10.06 -9.94
N GLN A 55 8.39 -8.97 -10.19
CA GLN A 55 9.49 -8.54 -9.34
C GLN A 55 9.03 -7.64 -8.18
N TYR A 56 7.77 -7.20 -8.18
CA TYR A 56 7.24 -6.30 -7.15
C TYR A 56 6.41 -7.10 -6.14
N ALA A 57 6.67 -6.85 -4.85
CA ALA A 57 5.94 -7.44 -3.73
C ALA A 57 5.20 -6.35 -2.97
N LEU A 58 3.94 -6.61 -2.63
CA LEU A 58 3.13 -5.74 -1.79
C LEU A 58 3.76 -5.64 -0.39
N LYS A 59 4.00 -4.42 0.07
CA LYS A 59 4.63 -4.12 1.38
C LYS A 59 3.65 -3.57 2.37
N TYR A 60 2.88 -2.57 1.97
CA TYR A 60 1.89 -1.92 2.83
C TYR A 60 0.59 -1.70 2.09
N MET A 61 -0.51 -1.76 2.84
CA MET A 61 -1.80 -1.24 2.43
C MET A 61 -2.25 -0.20 3.45
N VAL A 62 -2.58 0.99 2.98
CA VAL A 62 -3.04 2.11 3.80
C VAL A 62 -4.45 2.45 3.41
N THR A 63 -5.37 2.44 4.37
CA THR A 63 -6.79 2.77 4.15
C THR A 63 -7.16 3.96 5.01
N GLY A 64 -7.80 4.98 4.43
CA GLY A 64 -8.30 6.14 5.15
C GLY A 64 -8.02 7.45 4.42
N GLN A 65 -8.07 8.56 5.16
CA GLN A 65 -7.75 9.91 4.69
C GLN A 65 -7.17 10.72 5.87
N GLY A 66 -5.98 11.31 5.69
CA GLY A 66 -5.39 12.20 6.70
C GLY A 66 -4.99 11.47 7.99
N PHE A 67 -5.50 11.91 9.14
CA PHE A 67 -5.08 11.38 10.45
C PHE A 67 -5.71 10.02 10.83
N ASP A 68 -6.73 9.58 10.08
CA ASP A 68 -7.48 8.33 10.33
C ASP A 68 -6.97 7.14 9.52
N GLU A 69 -5.70 7.19 9.09
CA GLU A 69 -5.08 6.13 8.31
C GLU A 69 -4.84 4.85 9.12
N ILE A 70 -5.32 3.74 8.57
CA ILE A 70 -5.04 2.39 9.02
C ILE A 70 -3.98 1.81 8.10
N ILE A 71 -2.79 1.59 8.64
CA ILE A 71 -1.69 0.92 7.95
C ILE A 71 -1.74 -0.57 8.28
N THR A 72 -1.61 -1.41 7.25
CA THR A 72 -1.56 -2.86 7.38
C THR A 72 -0.43 -3.46 6.57
N VAL A 73 0.12 -4.58 7.03
CA VAL A 73 1.00 -5.44 6.22
C VAL A 73 0.14 -6.58 5.65
N PRO A 74 -0.27 -6.49 4.38
CA PRO A 74 -1.12 -7.51 3.78
C PRO A 74 -0.34 -8.81 3.53
N PRO A 75 -1.03 -9.94 3.30
CA PRO A 75 -0.38 -11.18 2.89
C PRO A 75 0.52 -10.98 1.66
N PRO A 76 1.67 -11.67 1.57
CA PRO A 76 2.59 -11.52 0.44
C PRO A 76 1.89 -11.72 -0.89
N ARG A 77 1.94 -10.70 -1.74
CA ARG A 77 1.28 -10.69 -3.04
C ARG A 77 2.15 -9.98 -4.07
N LYS A 78 2.12 -10.50 -5.30
CA LYS A 78 2.85 -9.91 -6.44
C LYS A 78 1.99 -8.89 -7.16
N LEU A 79 2.62 -7.84 -7.67
CA LEU A 79 1.93 -6.79 -8.44
C LEU A 79 1.12 -7.35 -9.62
N CYS A 80 1.62 -8.38 -10.32
CA CYS A 80 0.88 -8.95 -11.46
C CYS A 80 -0.54 -9.40 -11.09
N PHE A 81 -0.75 -9.89 -9.87
CA PHE A 81 -2.07 -10.31 -9.41
C PHE A 81 -3.02 -9.11 -9.34
N ASP A 82 -2.58 -8.02 -8.72
CA ASP A 82 -3.42 -6.84 -8.54
C ASP A 82 -3.56 -6.04 -9.84
N LEU A 83 -2.59 -6.07 -10.76
CA LEU A 83 -2.77 -5.53 -12.11
C LEU A 83 -3.88 -6.28 -12.86
N ASN A 84 -3.92 -7.61 -12.80
CA ASN A 84 -5.02 -8.37 -13.42
C ASN A 84 -6.39 -8.05 -12.81
N ARG A 85 -6.44 -7.45 -11.60
CA ARG A 85 -7.66 -7.06 -10.92
C ARG A 85 -8.05 -5.61 -11.18
N PHE A 86 -7.08 -4.69 -11.11
CA PHE A 86 -7.28 -3.25 -11.03
C PHE A 86 -6.92 -2.50 -12.31
N ASP A 87 -6.07 -3.07 -13.17
CA ASP A 87 -5.68 -2.43 -14.43
C ASP A 87 -6.76 -2.64 -15.49
N LYS A 88 -7.34 -1.55 -15.99
CA LYS A 88 -8.37 -1.55 -17.04
C LYS A 88 -7.92 -2.29 -18.31
N SER A 89 -6.63 -2.21 -18.66
CA SER A 89 -6.10 -2.91 -19.84
C SER A 89 -6.10 -4.44 -19.68
N LYS A 90 -6.18 -4.94 -18.45
CA LYS A 90 -6.22 -6.37 -18.10
C LYS A 90 -7.62 -6.81 -17.67
N ASN A 91 -8.38 -5.93 -17.04
CA ASN A 91 -9.74 -6.14 -16.57
C ASN A 91 -10.64 -4.98 -17.04
N PRO A 92 -11.27 -5.09 -18.22
CA PRO A 92 -12.13 -4.03 -18.77
C PRO A 92 -13.34 -3.69 -17.88
N ASP A 93 -13.77 -4.62 -17.03
CA ASP A 93 -14.93 -4.44 -16.16
C ASP A 93 -14.60 -3.72 -14.85
N VAL A 94 -13.32 -3.40 -14.59
CA VAL A 94 -12.89 -2.73 -13.35
C VAL A 94 -13.62 -1.41 -13.10
N GLU A 95 -13.89 -0.64 -14.15
CA GLU A 95 -14.58 0.65 -14.06
C GLU A 95 -16.08 0.54 -13.84
N LYS A 96 -16.68 -0.65 -14.04
CA LYS A 96 -18.10 -0.89 -13.74
C LYS A 96 -18.34 -1.04 -12.24
N GLY A 97 -17.29 -1.28 -11.46
CA GLY A 97 -17.38 -1.34 -10.00
C GLY A 97 -17.49 0.04 -9.35
N ASP A 98 -17.69 0.02 -8.03
CA ASP A 98 -17.77 1.20 -7.17
C ASP A 98 -16.41 1.85 -6.88
N TRP A 99 -15.36 1.50 -7.61
CA TRP A 99 -14.00 1.94 -7.33
C TRP A 99 -13.33 2.50 -8.57
N ASN A 100 -12.56 3.57 -8.37
CA ASN A 100 -11.62 4.12 -9.35
C ASN A 100 -10.21 3.72 -8.93
N TYR A 101 -9.40 3.26 -9.89
CA TYR A 101 -8.04 2.82 -9.63
C TYR A 101 -7.05 3.67 -10.42
N GLU A 102 -5.99 4.10 -9.76
CA GLU A 102 -4.86 4.79 -10.34
C GLU A 102 -3.60 3.97 -10.07
N ILE A 103 -2.93 3.57 -11.14
CA ILE A 103 -1.82 2.61 -11.11
C ILE A 103 -0.59 3.34 -11.63
N LYS A 104 0.42 3.55 -10.77
CA LYS A 104 1.60 4.35 -11.08
C LYS A 104 2.90 3.65 -10.70
N PRO A 105 3.82 3.42 -11.65
CA PRO A 105 5.20 3.12 -11.32
C PRO A 105 5.90 4.36 -10.78
N VAL A 106 6.82 4.17 -9.84
CA VAL A 106 7.74 5.22 -9.37
C VAL A 106 9.15 4.71 -9.62
N GLY A 107 9.76 5.22 -10.70
CA GLY A 107 11.06 4.77 -11.20
C GLY A 107 11.13 3.27 -11.43
N THR A 108 12.26 2.66 -11.05
CA THR A 108 12.46 1.21 -11.16
C THR A 108 12.11 0.46 -9.86
N LYS A 109 11.94 1.17 -8.74
CA LYS A 109 11.91 0.55 -7.40
C LYS A 109 10.51 0.34 -6.85
N TYR A 110 9.56 1.25 -7.08
CA TYR A 110 8.25 1.17 -6.45
C TYR A 110 7.10 1.16 -7.45
N TYR A 111 5.97 0.66 -6.98
CA TYR A 111 4.69 0.72 -7.67
C TYR A 111 3.62 1.11 -6.65
N ILE A 112 2.72 2.01 -7.01
CA ILE A 112 1.63 2.45 -6.16
C ILE A 112 0.32 2.22 -6.90
N ILE A 113 -0.64 1.60 -6.23
CA ILE A 113 -2.03 1.57 -6.68
C ILE A 113 -2.86 2.34 -5.67
N ARG A 114 -3.53 3.40 -6.13
CA ARG A 114 -4.54 4.11 -5.36
C ARG A 114 -5.90 3.63 -5.81
N ALA A 115 -6.75 3.25 -4.87
CA ALA A 115 -8.15 2.93 -5.10
C ALA A 115 -9.03 3.93 -4.33
N GLU A 116 -10.03 4.48 -5.00
CA GLU A 116 -10.97 5.43 -4.42
C GLU A 116 -12.39 4.97 -4.68
N LYS A 117 -13.19 4.89 -3.61
CA LYS A 117 -14.60 4.45 -3.74
C LYS A 117 -15.46 5.59 -4.28
N LYS A 118 -16.14 5.33 -5.41
CA LYS A 118 -17.12 6.24 -6.01
C LYS A 118 -18.25 6.53 -5.00
N GLY A 119 -18.51 7.80 -4.74
CA GLY A 119 -19.55 8.22 -3.81
C GLY A 119 -19.32 7.82 -2.35
N GLY A 120 -18.13 7.32 -2.00
CA GLY A 120 -17.74 7.09 -0.61
C GLY A 120 -17.38 8.41 0.08
N ASN A 121 -17.31 8.39 1.41
CA ASN A 121 -16.89 9.53 2.25
C ASN A 121 -15.38 9.86 2.12
N GLY A 122 -14.81 9.82 0.91
CA GLY A 122 -13.38 10.08 0.68
C GLY A 122 -12.45 8.95 1.10
N THR A 123 -12.96 7.74 1.39
CA THR A 123 -12.11 6.59 1.73
C THR A 123 -11.22 6.20 0.55
N GLN A 124 -9.91 6.26 0.78
CA GLN A 124 -8.88 5.85 -0.17
C GLN A 124 -8.15 4.62 0.35
N GLU A 125 -7.73 3.76 -0.57
CA GLU A 125 -6.81 2.67 -0.30
C GLU A 125 -5.55 2.85 -1.14
N PHE A 126 -4.39 2.78 -0.52
CA PHE A 126 -3.10 2.79 -1.18
C PHE A 126 -2.44 1.44 -1.00
N TYR A 127 -1.99 0.86 -2.11
CA TYR A 127 -1.24 -0.38 -2.15
C TYR A 127 0.18 -0.05 -2.59
N TYR A 128 1.14 -0.24 -1.69
CA TYR A 128 2.54 0.08 -1.92
C TYR A 128 3.32 -1.19 -2.21
N TYR A 129 3.89 -1.27 -3.42
CA TYR A 129 4.75 -2.37 -3.83
C TYR A 129 6.19 -1.90 -3.92
N GLU A 130 7.08 -2.77 -3.48
CA GLU A 130 8.52 -2.58 -3.64
C GLU A 130 9.08 -3.71 -4.50
N ARG A 131 9.98 -3.36 -5.41
CA ARG A 131 10.74 -4.33 -6.18
C ARG A 131 11.61 -5.13 -5.23
N ALA A 132 11.39 -6.44 -5.19
CA ALA A 132 12.28 -7.35 -4.50
C ALA A 132 13.68 -7.17 -5.09
N SER A 133 14.62 -6.74 -4.25
CA SER A 133 16.04 -6.81 -4.55
C SER A 133 16.33 -8.26 -4.95
N LYS A 134 17.02 -8.48 -6.08
CA LYS A 134 17.57 -9.81 -6.37
C LYS A 134 18.47 -10.17 -5.18
N LYS A 135 18.01 -11.07 -4.31
CA LYS A 135 18.87 -11.74 -3.34
C LYS A 135 19.76 -12.71 -4.08
#